data_AF-A0A661IYY3-F1
#
_entry.id   AF-A0A661IYY3-F1
#
_cell.length_a   1.000
_cell.length_b   1.000
_cell.length_c   1.000
_cell.angle_alpha   90.00
_cell.angle_beta   90.00
_cell.angle_gamma   90.00
#
_symmetry.space_group_name_H-M   'P 1'
#
loop_
_entity.id
_entity.type
_entity.pdbx_description
1 polymer ?
#
loop_
_entity_poly.entity_id
_entity_poly.type
_entity_poly.pdbx_seq_one_letter_code
_entity_poly.pdbx_strand_id
1 'polypeptide(L)' 'MEAHQILTLLIFLGAISLVISGVIEVVAATFLGVAAMVAAGVMSEVEAFRAVEWNVICILVGIWTIAAYFGKTGIPE' A
#
# COMPACT_ATOMS: atom_id res chain seq x y z
N MET A 1 -21.65 15.97 3.29
CA MET A 1 -20.74 14.83 3.44
C MET A 1 -21.09 14.15 4.74
N GLU A 2 -21.26 12.84 4.70
CA GLU A 2 -21.51 12.05 5.91
C GLU A 2 -20.27 12.06 6.82
N ALA A 3 -20.46 11.92 8.13
CA ALA A 3 -19.36 11.95 9.10
C ALA A 3 -18.25 10.91 8.77
N HIS A 4 -18.65 9.74 8.28
CA HIS A 4 -17.72 8.70 7.83
C HIS A 4 -16.85 9.16 6.66
N GLN A 5 -17.41 9.88 5.68
CA GLN A 5 -16.66 10.35 4.51
C GLN A 5 -15.62 11.42 4.89
N ILE A 6 -15.96 12.30 5.84
CA ILE A 6 -15.02 13.30 6.36
C ILE A 6 -13.86 12.60 7.07
N LEU A 7 -14.16 11.58 7.87
CA LEU A 7 -13.15 10.81 8.58
C LEU A 7 -12.21 10.06 7.63
N THR A 8 -12.75 9.39 6.61
CA THR A 8 -11.94 8.76 5.55
C THR A 8 -11.01 9.76 4.88
N LEU A 9 -11.53 10.93 4.52
CA LEU A 9 -10.76 11.97 3.84
C LEU A 9 -9.61 12.47 4.72
N LEU A 10 -9.85 12.70 6.01
CA LEU A 10 -8.82 13.15 6.95
C LEU A 10 -7.70 12.10 7.09
N ILE A 11 -8.06 10.82 7.25
CA ILE A 11 -7.06 9.74 7.35
C ILE A 11 -6.26 9.62 6.06
N PHE A 12 -6.92 9.71 4.90
CA PHE A 12 -6.28 9.67 3.59
C PHE A 12 -5.29 10.81 3.38
N LEU A 13 -5.70 12.05 3.68
CA LEU A 13 -4.83 13.22 3.58
C LEU A 13 -3.64 13.13 4.54
N GLY A 14 -3.86 12.62 5.75
CA GLY A 14 -2.80 12.34 6.72
C GLY A 14 -1.79 11.33 6.19
N ALA A 15 -2.27 10.19 5.67
CA ALA A 15 -1.41 9.14 5.12
C ALA A 15 -0.58 9.63 3.92
N ILE A 16 -1.20 10.37 3.00
CA ILE A 16 -0.49 10.95 1.85
C ILE A 16 0.56 11.97 2.30
N SER A 17 0.20 12.84 3.25
CA SER A 17 1.15 13.82 3.79
C SER A 17 2.36 13.14 4.41
N LEU A 18 2.14 12.02 5.11
CA LEU A 18 3.21 11.22 5.71
C LEU A 18 4.11 10.58 4.64
N VAL A 19 3.52 10.02 3.57
CA VAL A 19 4.26 9.48 2.42
C VAL A 19 5.11 10.56 1.75
N ILE A 20 4.52 11.73 1.45
CA ILE A 20 5.22 12.83 0.76
C ILE A 20 6.31 13.44 1.64
N SER A 21 6.08 13.53 2.95
CA SER A 21 7.07 14.09 3.89
C SER A 21 8.36 13.27 3.97
N GLY A 22 8.31 11.98 3.60
CA GLY A 22 9.46 11.08 3.65
C GLY A 22 10.01 10.84 5.07
N VAL A 23 9.25 11.21 6.12
CA VAL A 23 9.68 11.05 7.52
C VAL A 23 9.79 9.57 7.90
N ILE A 24 8.93 8.73 7.33
CA ILE A 24 8.98 7.28 7.47
C ILE A 24 8.96 6.61 6.11
N GLU A 25 9.33 5.33 6.09
CA GLU A 25 9.31 4.50 4.89
C GLU A 25 7.88 4.38 4.31
N VAL A 26 7.77 4.45 2.99
CA VAL A 26 6.48 4.58 2.27
C VAL A 26 5.54 3.42 2.58
N VAL A 27 6.09 2.20 2.72
CA VAL A 27 5.30 1.02 3.05
C VAL A 27 4.75 1.15 4.47
N ALA A 28 5.56 1.51 5.46
CA ALA A 28 5.08 1.81 6.80
C ALA A 28 3.97 2.89 6.84
N ALA A 29 4.13 3.98 6.09
CA ALA A 29 3.12 5.05 6.04
C ALA A 29 1.78 4.60 5.45
N THR A 30 1.82 3.81 4.37
CA THR A 30 0.61 3.30 3.71
C THR A 30 -0.10 2.27 4.59
N PHE A 31 0.63 1.35 5.25
CA PHE A 31 0.04 0.42 6.21
C PHE A 31 -0.58 1.13 7.43
N LEU A 32 0.05 2.19 7.94
CA LEU A 32 -0.48 2.97 9.07
C LEU A 32 -1.79 3.67 8.69
N GLY A 33 -1.89 4.21 7.48
CA GLY A 33 -3.12 4.78 6.95
C GLY A 33 -4.27 3.77 6.89
N VAL A 34 -4.01 2.56 6.37
CA VAL A 34 -5.02 1.48 6.33
C VAL A 34 -5.41 1.04 7.74
N ALA A 35 -4.43 0.84 8.64
CA ALA A 35 -4.69 0.47 10.02
C ALA A 35 -5.54 1.52 10.75
N ALA A 36 -5.30 2.81 10.51
CA ALA A 36 -6.10 3.91 11.04
C ALA A 36 -7.55 3.87 10.52
N MET A 37 -7.75 3.57 9.23
CA MET A 37 -9.11 3.42 8.68
C MET A 37 -9.87 2.26 9.32
N VAL A 38 -9.19 1.13 9.58
CA VAL A 38 -9.79 -0.02 10.26
C VAL A 38 -10.10 0.30 11.72
N ALA A 39 -9.15 0.89 12.45
CA ALA A 39 -9.33 1.28 13.85
C ALA A 39 -10.44 2.32 14.05
N ALA A 40 -10.62 3.22 13.08
CA ALA A 40 -11.69 4.22 13.06
C ALA A 40 -13.07 3.65 12.68
N GLY A 41 -13.17 2.36 12.35
CA GLY A 41 -14.42 1.71 11.94
C GLY A 41 -14.94 2.18 10.58
N VAL A 42 -14.09 2.78 9.76
CA VAL A 42 -14.44 3.25 8.40
C VAL A 42 -14.50 2.09 7.42
N MET A 43 -13.66 1.06 7.63
CA MET A 43 -13.55 -0.12 6.80
C MET A 43 -13.24 -1.34 7.69
N SER A 44 -13.75 -2.51 7.35
CA SER A 44 -13.41 -3.75 8.04
C SER A 44 -12.05 -4.31 7.60
N GLU A 45 -11.45 -5.17 8.42
CA GLU A 45 -10.20 -5.89 8.07
C GLU A 45 -10.36 -6.69 6.77
N VAL A 46 -11.50 -7.35 6.60
CA VAL A 46 -11.78 -8.17 5.41
C VAL A 46 -11.87 -7.31 4.15
N GLU A 47 -12.49 -6.13 4.23
CA GLU A 47 -12.52 -5.18 3.12
C GLU A 47 -11.13 -4.64 2.79
N ALA A 48 -10.31 -4.35 3.81
CA ALA A 48 -8.93 -3.91 3.63
C ALA A 48 -8.10 -4.94 2.85
N PHE A 49 -8.19 -6.22 3.22
CA PHE A 49 -7.48 -7.31 2.51
C PHE A 49 -8.04 -7.57 1.11
N ARG A 50 -9.33 -7.32 0.88
CA ARG A 50 -9.95 -7.43 -0.45
C ARG A 50 -9.59 -6.27 -1.37
N ALA A 51 -9.25 -5.11 -0.81
CA ALA A 51 -8.78 -3.96 -1.59
C ALA A 51 -7.38 -4.17 -2.19
N VAL A 52 -6.64 -5.19 -1.72
CA VAL A 52 -5.33 -5.53 -2.27
C VAL A 52 -5.48 -6.29 -3.59
N GLU A 53 -4.84 -5.77 -4.64
CA GLU A 53 -4.75 -6.44 -5.94
C GLU A 53 -3.69 -7.56 -5.91
N TRP A 54 -4.04 -8.70 -5.32
CA TRP A 54 -3.14 -9.86 -5.15
C TRP A 54 -2.55 -10.38 -6.46
N ASN A 55 -3.31 -10.28 -7.56
CA ASN A 55 -2.82 -10.65 -8.88
C ASN A 55 -1.63 -9.78 -9.30
N VAL A 56 -1.69 -8.48 -9.06
CA VAL A 56 -0.60 -7.55 -9.40
C VAL A 56 0.61 -7.81 -8.53
N ILE A 57 0.44 -8.02 -7.21
CA ILE A 57 1.53 -8.37 -6.30
C ILE A 57 2.25 -9.66 -6.77
N CYS A 58 1.48 -10.72 -7.05
CA CYS A 58 2.05 -11.99 -7.51
C CYS A 58 2.83 -11.84 -8.83
N ILE A 59 2.31 -11.06 -9.78
CA ILE A 59 3.00 -10.79 -11.06
C ILE A 59 4.29 -10.00 -10.82
N LEU A 60 4.26 -8.95 -10.00
CA LEU A 60 5.46 -8.14 -9.69
C LEU A 60 6.56 -8.99 -9.04
N VAL A 61 6.19 -9.83 -8.07
CA VAL A 61 7.13 -10.77 -7.44
C VAL A 61 7.72 -11.74 -8.47
N GLY A 62 6.89 -12.26 -9.39
CA GLY A 62 7.35 -13.13 -10.46
C GLY A 62 8.36 -12.45 -11.39
N ILE A 63 8.06 -11.24 -11.87
CA ILE A 63 8.93 -10.48 -12.77
C ILE A 63 10.24 -10.10 -12.06
N TRP A 64 10.19 -9.63 -10.81
CA TRP A 64 11.40 -9.34 -10.04
C TRP A 64 12.28 -10.56 -9.84
N THR A 65 11.67 -11.73 -9.62
CA THR A 65 12.40 -13.00 -9.52
C THR A 65 13.12 -13.32 -10.83
N ILE A 66 12.41 -13.28 -11.96
CA ILE A 66 13.01 -13.54 -13.29
C ILE A 66 14.13 -12.54 -13.59
N ALA A 67 13.89 -11.24 -13.38
CA ALA A 67 14.87 -10.19 -13.58
C ALA A 67 16.14 -10.39 -12.72
N ALA A 68 15.97 -10.79 -11.46
CA ALA A 68 17.08 -11.07 -10.56
C ALA A 68 17.95 -12.26 -11.03
N TYR A 69 17.34 -13.28 -11.65
CA TYR A 69 18.09 -14.40 -12.23
C TYR A 69 18.74 -14.04 -13.57
N PHE A 70 18.07 -13.27 -14.44
CA PHE A 70 18.67 -12.78 -15.69
C PHE A 70 19.91 -11.91 -15.43
N GLY A 71 19.88 -11.05 -14.41
CA GLY A 71 21.05 -10.27 -14.00
C GLY A 71 22.24 -11.15 -13.54
N LYS A 72 22.00 -12.38 -13.10
CA LYS A 72 23.05 -13.33 -12.65
C LYS A 72 23.57 -14.22 -13.78
N THR A 73 22.80 -14.45 -14.84
CA THR A 73 23.20 -15.31 -15.97
C THR A 73 24.10 -14.60 -16.98
N GLY A 74 24.42 -13.32 -16.75
CA GLY A 74 25.30 -12.56 -17.64
C GLY A 74 24.71 -12.36 -19.03
N ILE A 75 23.37 -12.35 -19.15
CA ILE A 75 22.67 -11.75 -20.30
C ILE A 75 22.45 -10.30 -19.89
N PRO A 76 23.34 -9.37 -20.27
CA PRO A 76 23.22 -7.97 -19.90
C PRO A 76 22.42 -7.26 -21.00
N GLU A 77 21.73 -6.20 -20.60
CA GLU A 77 21.53 -4.98 -21.41
C GLU A 77 21.02 -5.14 -22.85
#